data_AF-A0A7L4KGF2-F1
#
_entry.id   AF-A0A7L4KGF2-F1
#
_cell.length_a   1.000
_cell.length_b   1.000
_cell.length_c   1.000
_cell.angle_alpha   90.00
_cell.angle_beta   90.00
_cell.angle_gamma   90.00
#
_symmetry.space_group_name_H-M   'P 1'
#
loop_
_entity.id
_entity.type
_entity.pdbx_description
1 polymer ?
#
loop_
_entity_poly.entity_id
_entity_poly.type
_entity_poly.pdbx_seq_one_letter_code
_entity_poly.pdbx_strand_id
1 'polypeptide(L)'
;FPEESPIEQLEERRQRLERQISQDVKLEPDILLRAKQDFLKIDSAADLQLFKEQSEDLVDHVPKEREALLEREFQRVTISGEEKCGVPFTDLLDAAKSVVKALFLREKYMGLSLQSFCKTTARYLQELSEKPLETRGYEE
;
A
#
# COMPACT_ATOMS: atom_id res chain seq x y z
N PHE A 1 9.59 -35.51 24.14
CA PHE A 1 9.00 -34.39 23.39
C PHE A 1 7.84 -33.87 24.22
N PRO A 2 7.62 -32.56 24.38
CA PRO A 2 6.38 -32.10 25.00
C PRO A 2 5.21 -32.73 24.23
N GLU A 3 4.29 -33.38 24.95
CA GLU A 3 3.27 -34.27 24.38
C GLU A 3 2.16 -33.52 23.64
N GLU A 4 2.06 -32.20 23.80
CA GLU A 4 1.02 -31.39 23.18
C GLU A 4 1.59 -30.51 22.07
N SER A 5 1.01 -30.66 20.88
CA SER A 5 1.35 -29.78 19.75
C SER A 5 0.82 -28.37 20.00
N PRO A 6 1.53 -27.31 19.59
CA PRO A 6 1.02 -25.93 19.66
C PRO A 6 -0.40 -25.76 19.07
N ILE A 7 -0.77 -26.57 18.07
CA ILE A 7 -2.10 -26.52 17.46
C ILE A 7 -3.20 -27.10 18.37
N GLU A 8 -2.87 -28.11 19.16
CA GLU A 8 -3.79 -28.79 20.08
C GLU A 8 -4.10 -27.89 21.28
N GLN A 9 -3.11 -27.15 21.77
CA GLN A 9 -3.29 -26.14 22.82
C GLN A 9 -4.20 -24.99 22.36
N LEU A 10 -4.05 -24.55 21.10
CA LEU A 10 -4.92 -23.53 20.50
C LEU A 10 -6.36 -24.03 20.36
N GLU A 11 -6.54 -25.27 19.92
CA GLU A 11 -7.86 -25.89 19.75
C GLU A 11 -8.56 -26.11 21.11
N GLU A 12 -7.82 -26.58 22.12
CA GLU A 12 -8.35 -26.77 23.46
C GLU A 12 -8.76 -25.43 24.10
N ARG A 13 -7.95 -24.38 23.93
CA ARG A 13 -8.30 -23.03 24.40
C ARG A 13 -9.56 -22.51 23.72
N ARG A 14 -9.73 -22.75 22.41
CA ARG A 14 -10.93 -22.38 21.67
C ARG A 14 -12.17 -23.10 22.20
N GLN A 15 -12.10 -24.42 22.40
CA GLN A 15 -13.23 -25.19 22.92
C GLN A 15 -13.65 -24.75 24.32
N ARG A 16 -12.67 -24.44 25.20
CA ARG A 16 -12.95 -23.90 26.54
C ARG A 16 -13.70 -22.56 26.46
N LEU A 17 -13.25 -21.66 25.58
CA LEU A 17 -13.88 -20.37 25.37
C LEU A 17 -15.31 -20.50 24.81
N GLU A 18 -15.53 -21.38 23.83
CA GLU A 18 -16.88 -21.65 23.28
C GLU A 18 -17.85 -22.16 24.35
N ARG A 19 -17.38 -23.05 25.24
CA ARG A 19 -18.19 -23.55 26.37
C ARG A 19 -18.54 -22.42 27.34
N GLN A 20 -17.58 -21.57 27.66
CA GLN A 20 -17.80 -20.41 28.54
C GLN A 20 -18.81 -19.43 27.94
N ILE A 21 -18.62 -19.02 26.68
CA ILE A 21 -19.57 -18.14 25.98
C ILE A 21 -20.97 -18.77 25.94
N SER A 22 -21.06 -20.06 25.66
CA SER A 22 -22.35 -20.77 25.63
C SER A 22 -23.04 -20.81 27.00
N GLN A 23 -22.27 -20.87 28.08
CA GLN A 23 -22.78 -20.81 29.44
C GLN A 23 -23.24 -19.40 29.78
N ASP A 24 -22.41 -18.39 29.49
CA ASP A 24 -22.68 -16.98 29.76
C ASP A 24 -23.94 -16.52 29.01
N VAL A 25 -24.10 -16.90 27.74
CA VAL A 25 -25.30 -16.60 26.93
C VAL A 25 -26.56 -17.28 27.51
N LYS A 26 -26.44 -18.47 28.11
CA LYS A 26 -27.58 -19.16 28.74
C LYS A 26 -28.02 -18.51 30.06
N LEU A 27 -27.06 -18.00 30.83
CA LEU A 27 -27.33 -17.36 32.13
C LEU A 27 -27.75 -15.90 31.98
N GLU A 28 -27.19 -15.20 30.99
CA GLU A 28 -27.37 -13.77 30.73
C GLU A 28 -27.60 -13.52 29.22
N PRO A 29 -28.83 -13.73 28.72
CA PRO A 29 -29.14 -13.59 27.29
C PRO A 29 -28.99 -12.15 26.78
N ASP A 30 -29.07 -11.15 27.67
CA ASP A 30 -28.96 -9.73 27.34
C ASP A 30 -27.54 -9.32 26.89
N ILE A 31 -26.52 -10.14 27.16
CA ILE A 31 -25.15 -9.93 26.66
C ILE A 31 -25.13 -9.86 25.13
N LEU A 32 -25.93 -10.69 24.46
CA LEU A 32 -26.03 -10.66 22.99
C LEU A 32 -26.68 -9.37 22.49
N LEU A 33 -27.69 -8.87 23.19
CA LEU A 33 -28.37 -7.64 22.84
C LEU A 33 -27.43 -6.44 23.00
N ARG A 34 -26.66 -6.41 24.09
CA ARG A 34 -25.64 -5.40 24.35
C ARG A 34 -24.52 -5.45 23.32
N ALA A 35 -23.99 -6.63 23.02
CA ALA A 35 -22.96 -6.81 22.00
C ALA A 35 -23.43 -6.38 20.60
N LYS A 36 -24.69 -6.68 20.24
CA LYS A 36 -25.29 -6.22 18.98
C LYS A 36 -25.46 -4.70 18.93
N GLN A 37 -25.90 -4.09 20.03
CA GLN A 37 -26.00 -2.63 20.11
C GLN A 37 -24.61 -1.97 20.03
N ASP A 38 -23.61 -2.52 20.71
CA ASP A 38 -22.26 -1.96 20.70
C ASP A 38 -21.58 -2.13 19.33
N PHE A 39 -21.84 -3.23 18.61
CA PHE A 39 -21.41 -3.39 17.22
C PHE A 39 -21.99 -2.31 16.29
N LEU A 40 -23.24 -1.87 16.57
CA LEU A 40 -23.92 -0.86 15.77
C LEU A 40 -23.55 0.59 16.16
N LYS A 41 -23.04 0.80 17.38
CA LYS A 41 -22.50 2.08 17.87
C LYS A 41 -21.10 2.39 17.36
N ILE A 42 -20.41 1.41 16.79
CA ILE A 42 -19.18 1.65 16.04
C ILE A 42 -19.63 2.39 14.77
N ASP A 43 -19.68 3.71 14.83
CA ASP A 43 -20.04 4.57 13.71
C ASP A 43 -19.00 4.34 12.60
N SER A 44 -19.35 3.49 11.66
CA SER A 44 -18.51 3.11 10.51
C SER A 44 -18.04 4.32 9.70
N ALA A 45 -18.66 5.50 9.86
CA ALA A 45 -18.25 6.70 9.16
C ALA A 45 -16.92 7.28 9.69
N ALA A 46 -16.71 7.31 11.00
CA ALA A 46 -15.49 7.86 11.60
C ALA A 46 -14.31 6.89 11.41
N ASP A 47 -14.54 5.60 11.61
CA ASP A 47 -13.51 4.58 11.40
C ASP A 47 -13.15 4.45 9.91
N LEU A 48 -14.12 4.54 9.00
CA LEU A 48 -13.84 4.52 7.55
C LEU A 48 -13.06 5.77 7.11
N GLN A 49 -13.31 6.94 7.71
CA GLN A 49 -12.50 8.13 7.48
C GLN A 49 -11.08 7.94 8.00
N LEU A 50 -10.91 7.40 9.21
CA LEU A 50 -9.61 7.09 9.79
C LEU A 50 -8.82 6.06 8.95
N PHE A 51 -9.49 5.02 8.43
CA PHE A 51 -8.87 4.04 7.54
C PHE A 51 -8.48 4.63 6.18
N LYS A 52 -9.31 5.52 5.61
CA LYS A 52 -8.95 6.26 4.39
C LYS A 52 -7.71 7.12 4.63
N GLU A 53 -7.71 7.89 5.70
CA GLU A 53 -6.61 8.80 6.07
C GLU A 53 -5.30 8.01 6.32
N GLN A 54 -5.38 6.86 7.01
CA GLN A 54 -4.23 5.95 7.17
C GLN A 54 -3.76 5.33 5.85
N SER A 55 -4.68 4.95 4.95
CA SER A 55 -4.31 4.32 3.67
C SER A 55 -3.69 5.28 2.66
N GLU A 56 -4.12 6.55 2.65
CA GLU A 56 -3.59 7.59 1.76
C GLU A 56 -2.17 8.04 2.15
N ASP A 57 -1.75 7.80 3.40
CA ASP A 57 -0.41 8.12 3.88
C ASP A 57 0.54 6.91 3.89
N LEU A 58 0.06 5.67 4.07
CA LEU A 58 0.96 4.51 4.18
C LEU A 58 1.54 4.02 2.85
N VAL A 59 0.84 4.23 1.73
CA VAL A 59 1.23 3.67 0.43
C VAL A 59 2.21 4.59 -0.31
N ASP A 60 2.19 5.89 -0.01
CA ASP A 60 3.01 6.91 -0.68
C ASP A 60 4.19 7.40 0.16
N HIS A 61 4.19 7.14 1.48
CA HIS A 61 5.34 7.37 2.33
C HIS A 61 6.04 6.06 2.62
N VAL A 62 7.05 5.71 1.83
CA VAL A 62 8.21 5.05 2.42
C VAL A 62 8.86 6.13 3.29
N PRO A 63 8.88 6.01 4.63
CA PRO A 63 9.59 6.99 5.44
C PRO A 63 11.02 7.05 4.96
N LYS A 64 11.57 8.25 4.78
CA LYS A 64 12.97 8.47 4.38
C LYS A 64 13.96 7.69 5.29
N GLU A 65 13.57 7.46 6.54
CA GLU A 65 14.27 6.60 7.50
C GLU A 65 14.28 5.10 7.12
N ARG A 66 13.19 4.58 6.53
CA ARG A 66 13.09 3.20 6.05
C ARG A 66 13.92 3.00 4.78
N GLU A 67 13.95 3.98 3.88
CA GLU A 67 14.89 4.00 2.75
C GLU A 67 16.34 3.96 3.23
N ALA A 68 16.70 4.81 4.22
CA ALA A 68 18.05 4.85 4.79
C ALA A 68 18.44 3.58 5.57
N LEU A 69 17.48 2.89 6.19
CA LEU A 69 17.72 1.60 6.85
C LEU A 69 17.97 0.49 5.83
N LEU A 70 17.22 0.46 4.72
CA LEU A 70 17.42 -0.50 3.63
C LEU A 70 18.76 -0.28 2.91
N GLU A 71 19.26 0.96 2.84
CA GLU A 71 20.58 1.26 2.27
C GLU A 71 21.76 0.63 3.05
N ARG A 72 21.55 0.22 4.31
CA ARG A 72 22.63 -0.19 5.22
C ARG A 72 22.81 -1.71 5.35
N GLU A 73 21.84 -2.50 4.90
CA GLU A 73 21.81 -3.96 5.14
C GLU A 73 22.70 -4.75 4.16
N PHE A 74 23.18 -4.12 3.08
CA PHE A 74 24.04 -4.76 2.08
C PHE A 74 25.08 -3.81 1.49
N GLN A 75 26.21 -4.36 1.05
CA GLN A 75 27.20 -3.63 0.28
C GLN A 75 26.61 -3.28 -1.09
N ARG A 76 26.34 -1.99 -1.32
CA ARG A 76 25.89 -1.51 -2.63
C ARG A 76 27.05 -1.48 -3.61
N VAL A 77 26.90 -2.21 -4.72
CA VAL A 77 27.79 -2.12 -5.88
C VAL A 77 27.05 -1.36 -6.98
N THR A 78 27.54 -0.18 -7.33
CA THR A 78 27.04 0.55 -8.49
C THR A 78 27.73 0.02 -9.73
N ILE A 79 26.97 -0.63 -10.60
CA ILE A 79 27.46 -0.99 -11.93
C ILE A 79 27.22 0.24 -12.82
N SER A 80 28.26 0.80 -13.45
CA SER A 80 28.22 1.86 -14.47
C SER A 80 28.56 1.30 -15.87
N GLY A 81 28.12 1.95 -16.96
CA GLY A 81 28.27 1.44 -18.34
C GLY A 81 26.97 1.34 -19.15
N GLU A 82 27.10 1.42 -20.48
CA GLU A 82 26.03 1.51 -21.50
C GLU A 82 25.37 0.14 -21.78
N GLU A 83 26.11 -0.95 -21.59
CA GLU A 83 25.73 -2.30 -22.03
C GLU A 83 24.82 -3.07 -21.06
N LYS A 84 24.41 -2.47 -19.93
CA LYS A 84 23.80 -3.21 -18.82
C LYS A 84 22.37 -3.68 -19.05
N CYS A 85 21.64 -2.97 -19.89
CA CYS A 85 20.23 -3.23 -20.10
C CYS A 85 20.00 -4.27 -21.21
N GLY A 86 21.05 -4.69 -21.94
CA GLY A 86 20.93 -5.63 -23.05
C GLY A 86 20.05 -5.12 -24.20
N VAL A 87 19.71 -3.83 -24.21
CA VAL A 87 18.86 -3.16 -25.19
C VAL A 87 19.50 -1.84 -25.62
N PRO A 88 19.30 -1.39 -26.87
CA PRO A 88 19.80 -0.11 -27.34
C PRO A 88 19.33 1.07 -26.47
N PHE A 89 20.17 2.10 -26.33
CA PHE A 89 19.81 3.32 -25.61
C PHE A 89 18.57 4.02 -26.19
N THR A 90 18.40 3.95 -27.51
CA THR A 90 17.23 4.48 -28.22
C THR A 90 15.92 3.87 -27.71
N ASP A 91 15.91 2.55 -27.52
CA ASP A 91 14.72 1.83 -27.06
C ASP A 91 14.40 2.17 -25.61
N LEU A 92 15.44 2.33 -24.77
CA LEU A 92 15.29 2.80 -23.40
C LEU A 92 14.71 4.22 -23.35
N LEU A 93 15.20 5.11 -24.22
CA LEU A 93 14.72 6.48 -24.32
C LEU A 93 13.25 6.52 -24.78
N ASP A 94 12.88 5.71 -25.77
CA ASP A 94 11.52 5.66 -26.29
C ASP A 94 10.55 5.00 -25.31
N ALA A 95 11.00 3.98 -24.59
CA ALA A 95 10.24 3.41 -23.47
C ALA A 95 10.01 4.47 -22.38
N ALA A 96 11.04 5.23 -21.99
CA ALA A 96 10.91 6.29 -20.99
C ALA A 96 9.90 7.37 -21.42
N LYS A 97 9.98 7.86 -22.66
CA LYS A 97 8.99 8.80 -23.23
C LYS A 97 7.58 8.21 -23.21
N SER A 98 7.44 6.94 -23.54
CA SER A 98 6.15 6.23 -23.58
C SER A 98 5.52 6.11 -22.19
N VAL A 99 6.32 5.79 -21.17
CA VAL A 99 5.87 5.72 -19.77
C VAL A 99 5.36 7.08 -19.29
N VAL A 100 6.08 8.17 -19.58
CA VAL A 100 5.65 9.53 -19.20
C VAL A 100 4.30 9.88 -19.83
N LYS A 101 4.11 9.60 -21.14
CA LYS A 101 2.84 9.81 -21.83
C LYS A 101 1.69 9.01 -21.19
N ALA A 102 1.94 7.74 -20.85
CA ALA A 102 0.96 6.88 -20.21
C ALA A 102 0.57 7.38 -18.80
N LEU A 103 1.54 7.91 -18.04
CA LEU A 103 1.30 8.47 -16.72
C LEU A 103 0.40 9.72 -16.76
N PHE A 104 0.64 10.64 -17.70
CA PHE A 104 -0.26 11.79 -17.90
C PHE A 104 -1.67 11.38 -18.30
N LEU A 105 -1.81 10.36 -19.16
CA LEU A 105 -3.11 9.83 -19.53
C LEU A 105 -3.84 9.26 -18.31
N ARG A 106 -3.12 8.48 -17.49
CA ARG A 106 -3.66 7.92 -16.25
C ARG A 106 -4.10 9.02 -15.28
N GLU A 107 -3.28 10.03 -15.04
CA GLU A 107 -3.60 11.15 -14.15
C GLU A 107 -4.89 11.85 -14.58
N LYS A 108 -5.02 12.16 -15.88
CA LYS A 108 -6.24 12.75 -16.44
C LYS A 108 -7.49 11.91 -16.18
N TYR A 109 -7.45 10.61 -16.49
CA TYR A 109 -8.62 9.75 -16.33
C TYR A 109 -8.93 9.42 -14.87
N MET A 110 -7.93 9.35 -14.00
CA MET A 110 -8.14 9.19 -12.56
C MET A 110 -8.89 10.40 -11.99
N GLY A 111 -8.51 11.62 -12.40
CA GLY A 111 -9.24 12.84 -12.05
C GLY A 111 -10.70 12.83 -12.53
N LEU A 112 -10.96 12.35 -13.77
CA LEU A 112 -12.33 12.20 -14.29
C LEU A 112 -13.15 11.17 -13.50
N SER A 113 -12.51 10.13 -12.98
CA SER A 113 -13.14 9.06 -12.19
C SER A 113 -13.23 9.36 -10.69
N LEU A 114 -12.81 10.55 -10.26
CA LEU A 114 -12.73 10.95 -8.84
C LEU A 114 -11.84 10.00 -8.00
N GLN A 115 -10.80 9.43 -8.61
CA GLN A 115 -9.79 8.64 -7.93
C GLN A 115 -8.59 9.49 -7.55
N SER A 116 -7.96 9.17 -6.42
CA SER A 116 -6.70 9.81 -6.00
C SER A 116 -5.53 9.28 -6.84
N PHE A 117 -4.69 10.18 -7.33
CA PHE A 117 -3.43 9.85 -7.99
C PHE A 117 -2.28 9.86 -6.97
N CYS A 118 -1.24 9.04 -7.20
CA CYS A 118 -0.08 8.94 -6.31
C CYS A 118 0.64 10.30 -6.20
N LYS A 119 0.82 10.79 -4.96
CA LYS A 119 1.43 12.08 -4.60
C LYS A 119 2.86 12.17 -5.14
N THR A 120 3.65 11.11 -4.96
CA THR A 120 5.05 11.09 -5.42
C THR A 120 5.13 11.21 -6.94
N THR A 121 4.31 10.43 -7.66
CA THR A 121 4.26 10.49 -9.13
C THR A 121 3.72 11.83 -9.63
N ALA A 122 2.67 12.39 -9.00
CA ALA A 122 2.11 13.70 -9.36
C ALA A 122 3.17 14.80 -9.29
N ARG A 123 3.98 14.83 -8.23
CA ARG A 123 5.06 15.81 -8.06
C ARG A 123 6.05 15.76 -9.22
N TYR A 124 6.49 14.56 -9.62
CA TYR A 124 7.41 14.42 -10.76
C TYR A 124 6.75 14.81 -12.09
N LEU A 125 5.47 14.50 -12.30
CA LEU A 125 4.74 14.92 -13.50
C LEU A 125 4.55 16.44 -13.57
N GLN A 126 4.32 17.10 -12.43
CA GLN A 126 4.25 18.56 -12.35
C GLN A 126 5.57 19.21 -12.78
N GLU A 127 6.71 18.76 -12.25
CA GLU A 127 8.04 19.26 -12.63
C GLU A 127 8.32 19.11 -14.14
N LEU A 128 7.81 18.04 -14.76
CA LEU A 128 7.91 17.79 -16.20
C LEU A 128 6.93 18.64 -17.03
N SER A 129 5.81 19.06 -16.45
CA SER A 129 4.82 19.90 -17.13
C SER A 129 5.23 21.38 -17.15
N GLU A 130 5.96 21.84 -16.13
CA GLU A 130 6.44 23.22 -16.01
C GLU A 130 7.62 23.53 -16.93
N LYS A 131 8.34 22.49 -17.36
CA LYS A 131 9.41 22.59 -18.36
C LYS A 131 8.84 22.06 -19.68
N PRO A 132 8.63 22.90 -20.71
CA PRO A 132 8.38 22.39 -22.04
C PRO A 132 9.47 21.37 -22.36
N LEU A 133 9.09 20.15 -22.73
CA LEU A 133 10.04 19.17 -23.22
C LEU A 133 10.73 19.79 -24.44
N GLU A 134 11.95 20.29 -24.27
CA GLU A 134 12.86 20.68 -25.34
C GLU A 134 13.24 19.41 -26.10
N THR A 135 12.30 18.87 -26.89
CA THR A 135 12.52 17.80 -27.87
C THR A 135 12.94 18.41 -29.21
N ARG A 136 13.79 19.43 -29.18
CA ARG A 136 14.46 19.99 -30.36
C ARG A 136 15.95 19.73 -30.22
N GLY A 137 16.46 18.63 -30.80
CA GLY A 137 17.91 18.50 -30.94
C GLY A 137 18.51 17.10 -31.06
N TYR A 138 17.73 16.02 -31.14
CA TYR A 138 18.30 14.68 -31.40
C TYR A 138 17.49 13.93 -32.47
N GLU A 139 17.27 14.60 -33.60
CA GLU A 139 17.07 13.94 -34.89
C GLU A 139 18.30 14.29 -35.75
N GLU A 140 19.35 13.47 -35.64
CA GLU A 140 20.30 13.09 -36.70
C GLU A 140 21.20 11.95 -36.22
#